data_AF-A0A0D6N7E0-F1
#
_entry.id   AF-A0A0D6N7E0-F1
#
_cell.length_a   1.000
_cell.length_b   1.000
_cell.length_c   1.000
_cell.angle_alpha   90.00
_cell.angle_beta   90.00
_cell.angle_gamma   90.00
#
_symmetry.space_group_name_H-M   'P 1'
#
loop_
_entity.id
_entity.type
_entity.pdbx_description
1 polymer ?
#
loop_
_entity_poly.entity_id
_entity_poly.type
_entity_poly.pdbx_seq_one_letter_code
_entity_poly.pdbx_strand_id
1 'polypeptide(L)' 'MDWQSLLASVLPMLPAQYAGDLVTVGTFLVALCALLARFWPRPAEGSRWMKLYALVNSVAQNKGHATNAADSDGKPA' A
#
# COMPACT_ATOMS: atom_id res chain seq x y z
N MET A 1 -27.10 4.07 1.31
CA MET A 1 -26.56 3.07 0.38
C MET A 1 -25.61 2.19 1.17
N ASP A 2 -25.93 0.92 1.34
CA ASP A 2 -25.09 -0.08 1.97
C ASP A 2 -23.98 -0.54 1.01
N TRP A 3 -22.89 -1.07 1.55
CA TRP A 3 -21.73 -1.46 0.75
C TRP A 3 -22.07 -2.60 -0.23
N GLN A 4 -23.00 -3.48 0.16
CA GLN A 4 -23.45 -4.58 -0.71
C GLN A 4 -24.19 -4.04 -1.94
N SER A 5 -25.08 -3.06 -1.77
CA SER A 5 -25.76 -2.39 -2.89
C SER A 5 -24.81 -1.62 -3.81
N LEU A 6 -23.75 -1.00 -3.25
CA LEU A 6 -22.70 -0.38 -4.05
C LEU A 6 -21.95 -1.42 -4.90
N LEU A 7 -21.57 -2.56 -4.30
CA LEU A 7 -20.88 -3.62 -5.01
C LEU A 7 -21.75 -4.21 -6.13
N ALA A 8 -23.02 -4.47 -5.86
CA ALA A 8 -23.98 -4.98 -6.83
C ALA A 8 -24.21 -4.02 -8.01
N SER A 9 -24.09 -2.71 -7.76
CA SER A 9 -24.22 -1.68 -8.80
C SER A 9 -22.96 -1.56 -9.68
N VAL A 10 -21.78 -1.83 -9.12
CA VAL A 10 -20.48 -1.68 -9.81
C VAL A 10 -20.02 -2.96 -10.50
N LEU A 11 -20.36 -4.13 -9.94
CA LEU A 11 -20.03 -5.46 -10.51
C LEU A 11 -20.36 -5.60 -12.01
N PRO A 12 -21.55 -5.23 -12.51
CA PRO A 12 -21.86 -5.35 -13.93
C PRO A 12 -21.13 -4.32 -14.81
N MET A 13 -20.54 -3.27 -14.22
CA MET A 13 -19.70 -2.30 -14.95
C MET A 13 -18.23 -2.73 -15.04
N LEU A 14 -17.83 -3.77 -14.30
CA LEU A 14 -16.49 -4.34 -14.35
C LEU A 14 -16.43 -5.38 -15.48
N PRO A 15 -15.63 -5.17 -16.54
CA PRO A 15 -15.42 -6.20 -17.53
C PRO A 15 -14.74 -7.38 -16.84
N ALA A 16 -15.44 -8.52 -16.74
CA ALA A 16 -14.96 -9.71 -16.03
C ALA A 16 -13.56 -10.16 -16.51
N GLN A 17 -13.26 -9.89 -17.79
CA GLN A 17 -11.97 -10.17 -18.41
C GLN A 17 -10.80 -9.41 -17.78
N TYR A 18 -11.01 -8.16 -17.32
CA TYR A 18 -9.95 -7.36 -16.71
C TYR A 18 -9.98 -7.39 -15.18
N ALA A 19 -11.09 -7.82 -14.58
CA ALA A 19 -11.22 -7.88 -13.12
C ALA A 19 -10.19 -8.85 -12.51
N GLY A 20 -10.01 -10.03 -13.11
CA GLY A 20 -9.01 -10.99 -12.68
C GLY A 20 -7.59 -10.42 -12.76
N ASP A 21 -7.20 -9.91 -13.93
CA ASP A 21 -5.87 -9.35 -14.15
C ASP A 21 -5.57 -8.15 -13.25
N LEU A 22 -6.53 -7.24 -13.05
CA LEU A 22 -6.39 -6.10 -12.14
C LEU A 22 -6.17 -6.54 -10.70
N VAL A 23 -6.91 -7.55 -10.24
CA VAL A 23 -6.74 -8.09 -8.89
C VAL A 23 -5.37 -8.76 -8.75
N THR A 24 -4.94 -9.54 -9.75
CA THR A 24 -3.64 -10.21 -9.75
C THR A 24 -2.48 -9.19 -9.74
N VAL A 25 -2.51 -8.20 -10.64
CA VAL A 25 -1.49 -7.15 -10.73
C VAL A 25 -1.50 -6.28 -9.47
N GLY A 26 -2.67 -5.90 -8.97
CA GLY A 26 -2.80 -5.14 -7.73
C GLY A 26 -2.23 -5.88 -6.53
N THR A 27 -2.56 -7.16 -6.39
CA THR A 27 -2.03 -8.02 -5.30
C THR A 27 -0.51 -8.16 -5.42
N PHE A 28 0.02 -8.34 -6.62
CA PHE A 28 1.46 -8.39 -6.86
C PHE A 28 2.16 -7.08 -6.47
N LEU A 29 1.59 -5.92 -6.82
CA LEU A 29 2.15 -4.62 -6.46
C LEU A 29 2.16 -4.38 -4.95
N VAL A 30 1.10 -4.80 -4.24
CA VAL A 30 1.03 -4.72 -2.78
C VAL A 30 2.09 -5.63 -2.15
N ALA A 31 2.20 -6.88 -2.61
CA ALA A 31 3.20 -7.82 -2.12
C ALA A 31 4.63 -7.32 -2.40
N LEU A 32 4.86 -6.73 -3.58
CA LEU A 32 6.13 -6.12 -3.94
C LEU A 32 6.46 -4.93 -3.03
N CYS A 33 5.50 -4.04 -2.76
CA CYS A 33 5.69 -2.96 -1.79
C CYS A 33 6.02 -3.48 -0.40
N ALA A 34 5.36 -4.56 0.05
CA ALA A 34 5.64 -5.18 1.34
C ALA A 34 7.06 -5.76 1.41
N LEU A 35 7.54 -6.42 0.34
CA LEU A 35 8.90 -6.91 0.25
C LEU A 35 9.93 -5.79 0.24
N LEU A 36 9.71 -4.75 -0.59
CA LEU A 36 10.59 -3.58 -0.62
C LEU A 36 10.65 -2.92 0.75
N ALA A 37 9.50 -2.66 1.37
CA ALA A 37 9.40 -2.10 2.70
C ALA A 37 10.14 -2.92 3.76
N ARG A 38 10.18 -4.25 3.65
CA ARG A 38 10.89 -5.12 4.60
C ARG A 38 12.41 -4.94 4.54
N PHE A 39 12.98 -4.67 3.38
CA PHE A 39 14.43 -4.56 3.19
C PHE A 39 14.92 -3.11 3.03
N TRP A 40 14.03 -2.12 3.00
CA TRP A 40 14.38 -0.73 2.78
C TRP A 40 14.68 0.00 4.10
N PRO A 41 15.93 0.41 4.37
CA PRO A 41 16.27 1.20 5.55
C PRO A 41 15.76 2.64 5.43
N ARG A 42 15.39 3.26 6.55
CA ARG A 42 14.85 4.64 6.57
C ARG A 42 15.83 5.61 5.85
N PRO A 43 15.39 6.31 4.80
CA PRO A 43 16.22 7.32 4.14
C PRO A 43 16.44 8.54 5.05
N ALA A 44 17.55 9.24 4.86
CA ALA A 44 17.91 10.44 5.63
C ALA A 44 16.81 11.52 5.60
N GLU A 45 16.67 12.25 6.71
CA GLU A 45 15.69 13.32 6.85
C GLU A 45 15.97 14.44 5.82
N GLY A 46 14.96 14.76 5.00
CA GLY A 46 15.07 15.69 3.87
C GLY A 46 15.37 15.05 2.51
N SER A 47 15.57 13.73 2.44
CA SER A 47 15.74 13.03 1.17
C SER A 47 14.46 13.00 0.34
N ARG A 48 14.57 13.21 -0.97
CA ARG A 48 13.46 13.04 -1.94
C ARG A 48 12.85 11.63 -1.88
N TRP A 49 13.63 10.64 -1.45
CA TRP A 49 13.22 9.25 -1.28
C TRP A 49 12.29 9.02 -0.08
N MET A 50 12.19 9.97 0.85
CA MET A 50 11.33 9.83 2.04
C MET A 50 9.84 9.82 1.69
N LYS A 51 9.43 10.58 0.66
CA LYS A 51 8.05 10.55 0.15
C LYS A 51 7.70 9.20 -0.48
N LEU A 52 8.62 8.63 -1.25
CA LEU A 52 8.45 7.32 -1.88
C LEU A 52 8.43 6.22 -0.81
N TYR A 53 9.32 6.31 0.18
CA TYR A 53 9.36 5.40 1.32
C TYR A 53 8.05 5.39 2.10
N ALA A 54 7.49 6.57 2.40
CA ALA A 54 6.20 6.68 3.08
C ALA A 54 5.05 6.09 2.25
N LEU A 55 5.04 6.33 0.92
CA LEU A 55 4.04 5.76 0.02
C LEU A 55 4.09 4.23 0.02
N VAL A 56 5.29 3.64 -0.17
CA VAL A 56 5.49 2.19 -0.17
C VAL A 56 5.09 1.57 1.16
N ASN A 57 5.48 2.17 2.30
CA ASN A 57 5.06 1.69 3.63
C ASN A 57 3.54 1.80 3.86
N SER A 58 2.89 2.83 3.31
CA SER A 58 1.42 2.98 3.41
C SER A 58 0.68 1.93 2.59
N VAL A 59 1.15 1.64 1.37
CA VAL A 59 0.57 0.62 0.48
C VAL A 59 0.79 -0.78 1.03
N ALA A 60 1.97 -1.03 1.60
CA ALA A 60 2.29 -2.27 2.29
C ALA A 60 1.55 -2.45 3.63
N GLN A 61 0.79 -1.44 4.09
CA GLN A 61 0.18 -1.41 5.42
C GLN A 61 1.18 -1.67 6.56
N ASN A 62 2.45 -1.29 6.37
CA ASN A 62 3.52 -1.51 7.34
C ASN A 62 3.49 -0.51 8.52
N LYS A 63 2.62 0.50 8.47
CA LYS A 63 2.52 1.54 9.52
C LYS A 63 2.22 0.89 10.88
N GLY A 64 3.15 0.98 11.82
CA GLY A 64 3.02 0.45 13.18
C GLY A 64 3.31 -1.06 13.36
N HIS A 65 3.54 -1.81 12.27
CA HIS A 65 3.86 -3.25 12.34
C HIS A 65 5.33 -3.57 12.05
N ALA A 66 6.00 -2.73 11.27
CA ALA A 66 7.39 -2.97 10.88
C ALA A 66 8.35 -2.05 11.64
N THR A 67 9.45 -2.58 12.16
CA THR A 67 10.49 -1.83 12.89
C THR A 67 11.05 -0.65 12.09
N ASN A 68 11.14 -0.78 10.76
CA ASN A 68 11.56 0.31 9.87
C ASN A 68 10.47 1.39 9.69
N ALA A 69 9.20 1.06 9.94
CA ALA A 69 8.05 1.95 9.83
C ALA A 69 7.66 2.61 11.15
N ALA A 70 8.06 2.04 12.30
CA ALA A 70 7.73 2.52 13.65
C ALA A 70 8.17 3.98 13.88
N ASP A 71 9.16 4.43 13.13
CA ASP A 71 9.82 5.72 13.27
C ASP A 71 9.18 6.83 12.38
N SER A 72 8.15 6.48 11.60
CA SER A 72 7.48 7.37 10.63
C SER A 72 6.53 8.38 11.27
N ASP A 73 6.05 8.11 12.48
CA ASP A 73 5.32 9.07 13.29
C ASP A 73 6.37 9.76 14.16
N GLY A 74 6.86 10.92 13.70
CA GLY A 74 7.88 11.71 14.39
C GLY A 74 7.47 12.03 15.83
N LYS A 75 7.85 11.15 16.76
CA LYS A 75 7.98 11.48 18.17
C LYS A 75 9.47 11.68 18.46
N PRO A 76 9.96 12.92 18.58
CA PRO A 76 11.17 13.15 19.34
C PRO A 76 10.89 12.80 20.81
N ALA A 77 11.74 11.91 21.34
CA ALA A 77 11.84 11.41 22.72
C ALA A 77 10.70 10.51 23.24
#